data_AF-A0A3B0SBU2-F1
#
_entry.id   AF-A0A3B0SBU2-F1
#
_cell.length_a   1.000
_cell.length_b   1.000
_cell.length_c   1.000
_cell.angle_alpha   90.00
_cell.angle_beta   90.00
_cell.angle_gamma   90.00
#
_symmetry.space_group_name_H-M   'P 1'
#
loop_
_entity.id
_entity.type
_entity.pdbx_description
1 polymer ?
#
loop_
_entity_poly.entity_id
_entity_poly.type
_entity_poly.pdbx_seq_one_letter_code
_entity_poly.pdbx_strand_id
1 'polypeptide(L)' 'SRFLFIAAKPLGEPVARGGPFVMNTKQEILQAFEDFKQGKF' A
#
# COMPACT_ATOMS: atom_id res chain seq x y z
N SER A 1 -28.76 9.26 13.54
CA SER A 1 -27.52 8.44 13.54
C SER A 1 -26.80 8.62 12.21
N ARG A 2 -25.45 8.61 12.19
CA ARG A 2 -24.65 8.71 10.95
C ARG A 2 -23.71 7.50 10.87
N PHE A 3 -23.68 6.83 9.73
CA PHE A 3 -22.77 5.72 9.46
C PHE A 3 -22.39 5.71 7.97
N LEU A 4 -21.27 5.06 7.66
CA LEU A 4 -20.80 4.83 6.31
C LEU A 4 -20.69 3.33 6.06
N PHE A 5 -21.29 2.86 4.98
CA PHE A 5 -21.21 1.48 4.52
C PHE A 5 -20.45 1.44 3.21
N ILE A 6 -19.38 0.64 3.16
CA ILE A 6 -18.53 0.48 1.98
C ILE A 6 -18.39 -1.02 1.71
N ALA A 7 -18.63 -1.41 0.46
CA ALA A 7 -18.40 -2.77 -0.03
C ALA A 7 -17.68 -2.70 -1.39
N ALA A 8 -16.77 -3.62 -1.62
CA ALA A 8 -16.02 -3.73 -2.87
C ALA A 8 -15.67 -5.18 -3.18
N LYS A 9 -15.44 -5.48 -4.46
CA LYS A 9 -14.93 -6.78 -4.90
C LYS A 9 -13.47 -6.94 -4.42
N PRO A 10 -13.08 -8.10 -3.87
CA PRO A 10 -11.67 -8.36 -3.55
C PRO A 10 -10.79 -8.28 -4.79
N LEU A 11 -9.63 -7.63 -4.65
CA LEU A 11 -8.64 -7.52 -5.73
C LEU A 11 -7.97 -8.87 -6.04
N GLY A 12 -7.82 -9.73 -5.02
CA GLY A 12 -7.23 -11.06 -5.18
C GLY A 12 -5.70 -11.04 -5.34
N GLU A 13 -5.06 -9.90 -5.16
CA GLU A 13 -3.61 -9.76 -5.24
C GLU A 13 -2.95 -9.86 -3.85
N PRO A 14 -1.67 -10.30 -3.79
CA PRO A 14 -0.89 -10.24 -2.57
C PRO A 14 -0.81 -8.81 -2.03
N VAL A 15 -0.82 -8.67 -0.70
CA VAL A 15 -0.71 -7.38 -0.01
C VAL A 15 0.52 -7.41 0.89
N ALA A 16 1.52 -6.62 0.54
CA ALA A 16 2.68 -6.32 1.36
C ALA A 16 2.52 -4.92 1.97
N ARG A 17 2.70 -4.80 3.29
CA ARG A 17 2.65 -3.51 4.01
C ARG A 17 4.00 -3.21 4.66
N GLY A 18 4.46 -1.98 4.53
CA GLY A 18 5.64 -1.48 5.23
C GLY A 18 5.51 0.01 5.51
N GLY A 19 5.21 0.35 6.77
CA GLY A 19 5.00 1.73 7.19
C GLY A 19 3.88 2.42 6.39
N PRO A 20 4.16 3.56 5.72
CA PRO A 20 3.16 4.30 4.93
C PRO A 20 2.89 3.67 3.56
N PHE A 21 3.62 2.63 3.16
CA PHE A 21 3.54 2.05 1.82
C PHE A 21 2.81 0.70 1.82
N VAL A 22 1.98 0.49 0.80
CA VAL A 22 1.26 -0.76 0.51
C VAL A 22 1.53 -1.14 -0.94
N MET A 23 2.08 -2.34 -1.16
CA MET A 23 2.46 -2.87 -2.48
C MET A 23 2.09 -4.35 -2.57
N ASN A 24 2.45 -5.04 -3.65
CA ASN A 24 2.17 -6.47 -3.80
C ASN A 24 3.31 -7.35 -3.24
N THR A 25 4.56 -6.87 -3.27
CA THR A 25 5.74 -7.62 -2.80
C THR A 25 6.59 -6.86 -1.78
N LYS A 26 7.42 -7.58 -1.01
CA LYS A 26 8.37 -6.97 -0.07
C LYS A 26 9.46 -6.16 -0.77
N GLN A 27 9.88 -6.57 -1.98
CA GLN A 27 10.88 -5.85 -2.76
C GLN A 27 10.36 -4.47 -3.19
N GLU A 28 9.10 -4.39 -3.62
CA GLU A 28 8.45 -3.11 -3.96
C GLU A 28 8.37 -2.17 -2.75
N ILE A 29 8.08 -2.69 -1.56
CA ILE A 29 8.11 -1.89 -0.33
C ILE A 29 9.49 -1.31 -0.06
N LEU A 30 10.55 -2.12 -0.19
CA LEU A 30 11.92 -1.65 0.01
C LEU A 30 12.30 -0.58 -1.02
N GLN A 31 11.92 -0.78 -2.28
CA GLN A 31 12.12 0.19 -3.34
C GLN A 31 11.38 1.51 -3.05
N ALA A 32 10.13 1.45 -2.60
CA ALA A 32 9.36 2.63 -2.23
C ALA A 32 10.02 3.44 -1.10
N PHE A 33 10.63 2.77 -0.12
CA PHE A 33 11.44 3.44 0.90
C PHE A 33 12.70 4.08 0.33
N GLU A 34 13.40 3.44 -0.61
CA GLU A 34 14.56 4.03 -1.27
C GLU A 34 14.19 5.27 -2.08
N ASP A 35 13.13 5.19 -2.87
CA ASP A 35 12.66 6.30 -3.69
C ASP A 35 12.19 7.48 -2.81
N PHE A 36 11.54 7.20 -1.68
CA PHE A 36 11.18 8.21 -0.69
C PHE A 36 12.41 8.88 -0.07
N LYS A 37 13.42 8.11 0.32
CA LYS A 37 14.68 8.64 0.85
C LYS A 37 15.46 9.46 -0.17
N GLN A 38 15.34 9.13 -1.45
CA GLN A 38 16.00 9.83 -2.55
C GLN A 38 15.26 11.09 -3.01
N GLY A 39 14.09 11.41 -2.42
CA GLY A 39 13.29 12.57 -2.83
C GLY A 39 12.73 12.43 -4.25
N LYS A 40 12.50 11.20 -4.72
CA LYS A 40 11.90 10.90 -6.03
C LYS A 40 10.36 10.91 -5.99
N PHE A 41 9.78 11.45 -4.92
CA PHE A 41 8.35 11.61 -4.68
C PHE A 41 8.02 13.04 -4.28
#